data_AF-A0A656AJB9-F1
#
_entry.id   AF-A0A656AJB9-F1
#
_cell.length_a   1.000
_cell.length_b   1.000
_cell.length_c   1.000
_cell.angle_alpha   90.00
_cell.angle_beta   90.00
_cell.angle_gamma   90.00
#
_symmetry.space_group_name_H-M   'P 1'
#
loop_
_entity.id
_entity.type
_entity.pdbx_description
1 polymer ?
#
loop_
_entity_poly.entity_id
_entity_poly.type
_entity_poly.pdbx_seq_one_letter_code
_entity_poly.pdbx_strand_id
1 'polypeptide(L)' 'MKAPLKKGDIVGTLYYQLAGNDIAQYPLLALEDVQEGSLFSRLWDYLVLLFKSWF' A
#
# COMPACT_ATOMS: atom_id res chain seq x y z
N MET A 1 -8.21 2.50 -1.33
CA MET A 1 -7.31 1.54 -2.00
C MET A 1 -7.04 0.39 -1.05
N LYS A 2 -6.99 -0.85 -1.54
CA LYS A 2 -6.69 -2.03 -0.74
C LYS A 2 -5.33 -2.55 -1.17
N ALA A 3 -4.50 -2.93 -0.20
CA ALA A 3 -3.31 -3.74 -0.45
C ALA A 3 -3.77 -5.15 -0.92
N PRO A 4 -2.91 -5.97 -1.56
CA PRO A 4 -1.50 -5.74 -1.85
C PRO A 4 -1.26 -4.85 -3.08
N LEU A 5 -0.23 -4.00 -3.01
CA LEU A 5 0.28 -3.22 -4.14
C LEU A 5 1.69 -3.69 -4.46
N LYS A 6 1.98 -3.93 -5.73
CA LYS A 6 3.31 -4.26 -6.20
C LYS A 6 4.00 -3.03 -6.76
N LYS A 7 5.32 -3.01 -6.67
CA LYS A 7 6.16 -2.02 -7.32
C LYS A 7 5.88 -2.01 -8.83
N GLY A 8 5.55 -0.83 -9.34
CA GLY A 8 5.18 -0.60 -10.73
C GLY A 8 3.67 -0.66 -11.01
N ASP A 9 2.83 -0.99 -10.03
CA ASP A 9 1.37 -0.96 -10.21
C ASP A 9 0.89 0.49 -10.43
N ILE A 10 -0.04 0.68 -11.37
CA ILE A 10 -0.72 1.96 -11.58
C ILE A 10 -1.79 2.10 -10.50
N VAL A 11 -1.59 3.07 -9.61
CA VAL A 11 -2.50 3.33 -8.47
C VAL A 11 -3.38 4.56 -8.68
N GLY A 12 -3.14 5.32 -9.74
CA GLY A 12 -3.95 6.49 -10.10
C GLY A 12 -3.36 7.30 -11.24
N THR A 13 -3.77 8.57 -11.32
CA THR A 13 -3.34 9.52 -12.35
C THR A 13 -2.90 10.82 -11.69
N LEU A 14 -1.72 11.30 -12.05
CA LEU A 14 -1.23 12.62 -11.70
C LEU A 14 -1.72 13.64 -12.73
N TYR A 15 -2.38 14.70 -12.26
CA TYR A 15 -2.88 15.79 -13.09
C TYR A 15 -2.01 17.02 -12.91
N TYR A 16 -1.39 17.51 -13.98
CA TYR A 16 -0.75 18.83 -14.00
C TYR A 16 -1.79 19.87 -14.36
N GLN A 17 -2.01 20.85 -13.49
CA GLN A 17 -3.02 21.90 -13.67
C GLN A 17 -2.40 23.28 -13.79
N LEU A 18 -2.93 24.07 -14.73
CA LEU A 18 -2.65 25.51 -14.85
C LEU A 18 -3.97 26.26 -14.94
N ALA A 19 -4.17 27.23 -14.04
CA ALA A 19 -5.41 28.01 -13.95
C ALA A 19 -6.68 27.14 -13.87
N GLY A 20 -6.60 25.98 -13.19
CA GLY A 20 -7.72 25.06 -13.03
C GLY A 20 -8.01 24.15 -14.23
N ASN A 21 -7.21 24.22 -15.30
CA ASN A 21 -7.31 23.32 -16.45
C ASN A 21 -6.19 22.27 -16.41
N ASP A 22 -6.54 21.00 -16.66
CA ASP A 22 -5.55 19.92 -16.79
C ASP A 22 -4.76 20.09 -18.11
N ILE A 23 -3.44 20.25 -17.99
CA ILE A 23 -2.54 20.44 -19.14
C ILE A 23 -1.71 19.19 -19.46
N ALA A 24 -1.58 18.25 -18.54
CA ALA A 24 -0.95 16.95 -18.76
C ALA A 24 -1.40 15.91 -17.73
N GLN A 25 -1.36 14.62 -18.10
CA GLN A 25 -1.72 13.50 -17.25
C GLN A 25 -0.65 12.41 -17.33
N TYR A 26 -0.26 11.86 -16.18
CA TYR A 26 0.72 10.80 -16.07
C TYR A 26 0.23 9.67 -15.14
N PRO A 27 0.54 8.40 -15.42
CA PRO A 27 0.21 7.31 -14.51
C PRO A 27 0.98 7.46 -13.19
N LEU A 28 0.27 7.34 -12.07
CA LEU A 28 0.88 7.32 -10.74
C LEU A 28 1.22 5.88 -10.37
N LEU A 29 2.50 5.61 -10.12
CA LEU A 29 3.02 4.26 -9.89
C LEU A 29 3.34 4.02 -8.41
N ALA A 30 3.09 2.79 -7.95
CA ALA A 30 3.62 2.31 -6.67
C ALA A 30 5.14 2.10 -6.76
N LEU A 31 5.89 2.76 -5.89
CA LEU A 31 7.36 2.68 -5.88
C LEU A 31 7.89 1.47 -5.10
N GLU A 32 7.07 0.92 -4.21
CA GLU A 32 7.42 -0.15 -3.29
C GLU A 32 6.28 -1.17 -3.19
N ASP A 33 6.64 -2.39 -2.80
CA ASP A 33 5.68 -3.44 -2.52
C ASP A 33 5.04 -3.21 -1.14
N VAL A 34 3.72 -3.03 -1.12
CA VAL A 34 2.92 -2.93 0.11
C VAL A 34 2.09 -4.19 0.26
N GLN A 35 2.47 -5.04 1.20
CA GLN A 35 1.75 -6.28 1.49
C GLN A 35 0.48 -6.00 2.32
N GLU A 36 -0.58 -6.77 2.10
CA GLU A 36 -1.82 -6.62 2.86
C GLU A 36 -1.61 -7.12 4.30
N GLY A 37 -1.67 -6.20 5.26
CA GLY A 37 -1.38 -6.45 6.68
C GLY A 37 -2.40 -7.34 7.42
N SER A 38 -3.28 -8.09 6.75
CA SER A 38 -4.31 -8.88 7.42
C SER A 38 -3.81 -10.26 7.88
N LEU A 39 -3.19 -11.05 7.00
CA LEU A 39 -2.72 -12.40 7.34
C LEU A 39 -1.42 -12.37 8.15
N PHE A 40 -0.47 -11.51 7.78
CA PHE A 40 0.81 -11.41 8.48
C PHE A 40 0.67 -10.79 9.88
N SER A 41 -0.18 -9.76 10.05
CA SER A 41 -0.45 -9.19 11.38
C SER A 41 -1.11 -10.20 12.29
N ARG A 42 -2.09 -10.98 11.80
CA ARG A 42 -2.73 -12.04 12.60
C ARG A 42 -1.73 -13.12 13.02
N LEU A 43 -0.88 -13.58 12.10
CA LEU A 43 0.16 -14.57 12.40
C LEU A 43 1.14 -14.03 13.46
N TRP A 44 1.56 -12.77 13.33
CA TRP A 44 2.42 -12.11 14.29
C TRP A 44 1.76 -11.97 15.66
N ASP A 45 0.49 -11.57 15.72
CA ASP A 45 -0.28 -11.49 16.97
C ASP A 45 -0.35 -12.85 17.67
N TYR A 46 -0.57 -13.94 16.93
CA TYR A 46 -0.54 -15.30 17.49
C TYR A 46 0.84 -15.67 18.03
N LEU A 47 1.92 -15.34 17.31
CA LEU A 47 3.28 -15.59 17.80
C LEU A 47 3.55 -14.82 19.09
N VAL A 48 3.21 -13.51 19.13
CA VAL A 48 3.40 -12.68 20.32
C VAL A 48 2.57 -13.21 21.52
N LEU A 49 1.33 -13.63 21.30
CA LEU A 49 0.49 -14.24 22.35
C LEU A 49 1.07 -15.56 22.85
N LEU A 50 1.62 -16.39 21.96
CA LEU A 50 2.26 -17.64 22.33
C LEU A 50 3.48 -17.41 23.24
N PHE A 51 4.34 -16.43 22.91
CA PHE A 51 5.49 -16.08 23.76
C PHE A 51 5.06 -15.49 25.11
N LYS A 52 4.03 -14.64 25.14
CA LYS A 52 3.47 -14.11 26.39
C LYS A 52 2.83 -15.17 27.29
N SER A 53 2.38 -16.28 26.72
CA SER A 53 1.80 -17.39 27.49
C SER A 53 2.85 -18.31 28.11
N TRP A 54 4.08 -18.31 27.57
CA TRP A 54 5.15 -19.22 28.01
C TRP A 54 5.98 -18.62 29.16
N PHE A 55 5.92 -17.30 29.38
CA PHE A 55 6.65 -16.60 30.44
C PHE A 55 5.71 -15.70 31.25
#